data_AF-A0A1G8WUU1-F1
#
_entry.id   AF-A0A1G8WUU1-F1
#
_cell.length_a   1.000
_cell.length_b   1.000
_cell.length_c   1.000
_cell.angle_alpha   90.00
_cell.angle_beta   90.00
_cell.angle_gamma   90.00
#
_symmetry.space_group_name_H-M   'P 1'
#
loop_
_entity.id
_entity.type
_entity.pdbx_description
1 polymer ?
#
loop_
_entity_poly.entity_id
_entity_poly.type
_entity_poly.pdbx_seq_one_letter_code
_entity_poly.pdbx_strand_id
1 'polypeptide(L)'
;MNRFALPLFGTLLLCSNGALAAGWQCSNDFESHCSQQGCAVAQSPDFTPLSVSFNDSGDVSVCAYSGCWQGRGVVLARQPYLVILGTAIPWSAPSDDNSSDMVLTLNPQTGVAVLQNEVFDQPLVCAGP
;
A
#
# COMPACT_ATOMS: atom_id res chain seq x y z
N MET A 1 54.09 -12.48 -41.61
CA MET A 1 53.22 -11.30 -41.83
C MET A 1 51.84 -11.64 -41.29
N ASN A 2 51.56 -11.25 -40.05
CA ASN A 2 50.32 -11.56 -39.32
C ASN A 2 49.16 -10.68 -39.81
N ARG A 3 48.02 -11.29 -40.12
CA ARG A 3 46.74 -10.57 -40.21
C ARG A 3 45.90 -10.94 -38.99
N PHE A 4 45.72 -9.97 -38.10
CA PHE A 4 44.78 -10.04 -36.99
C PHE A 4 43.36 -9.79 -37.51
N ALA A 5 42.45 -10.72 -37.26
CA ALA A 5 41.02 -10.54 -37.44
C ALA A 5 40.42 -10.05 -36.11
N LEU A 6 39.74 -8.89 -36.12
CA LEU A 6 38.92 -8.43 -35.00
C LEU A 6 37.50 -8.99 -35.12
N PRO A 7 36.90 -9.56 -34.06
CA PRO A 7 35.48 -9.84 -34.05
C PRO A 7 34.69 -8.58 -33.66
N LEU A 8 33.67 -8.25 -34.46
CA LEU A 8 32.62 -7.30 -34.08
C LEU A 8 31.84 -7.91 -32.90
N PHE A 9 32.06 -7.41 -31.68
CA PHE A 9 31.16 -7.66 -30.56
C PHE A 9 29.97 -6.70 -30.67
N GLY A 10 28.83 -7.21 -31.12
CA GLY A 10 27.55 -6.50 -31.08
C GLY A 10 27.03 -6.42 -29.65
N THR A 11 26.98 -5.21 -29.09
CA THR A 11 26.42 -4.95 -27.77
C THR A 11 24.88 -5.03 -27.84
N LEU A 12 24.30 -6.15 -27.40
CA LEU A 12 22.87 -6.22 -27.11
C LEU A 12 22.57 -5.34 -25.88
N LEU A 13 21.97 -4.18 -26.09
CA LEU A 13 21.28 -3.43 -25.02
C LEU A 13 20.01 -4.20 -24.64
N LEU A 14 20.08 -4.97 -23.56
CA LEU A 14 18.89 -5.44 -22.85
C LEU A 14 18.28 -4.25 -22.09
N CYS A 15 17.26 -3.63 -22.67
CA CYS A 15 16.37 -2.74 -21.93
C CYS A 15 15.55 -3.59 -20.95
N SER A 16 16.04 -3.70 -19.71
CA SER A 16 15.27 -4.24 -18.60
C SER A 16 14.11 -3.28 -18.29
N ASN A 17 12.93 -3.54 -18.88
CA ASN A 17 11.69 -2.96 -18.40
C ASN A 17 11.39 -3.58 -17.03
N GLY A 18 11.91 -2.96 -15.97
CA GLY A 18 11.39 -3.20 -14.63
C GLY A 18 9.93 -2.76 -14.64
N ALA A 19 9.01 -3.70 -14.70
CA ALA A 19 7.60 -3.42 -14.43
C ALA A 19 7.55 -2.89 -13.00
N LEU A 20 7.39 -1.57 -12.84
CA LEU A 20 7.05 -0.99 -11.55
C LEU A 20 5.76 -1.69 -11.12
N ALA A 21 5.79 -2.31 -9.93
CA ALA A 21 4.59 -2.91 -9.36
C ALA A 21 3.49 -1.85 -9.34
N ALA A 22 2.37 -2.14 -9.99
CA ALA A 22 1.28 -1.21 -10.20
C ALA A 22 0.66 -0.90 -8.82
N GLY A 23 0.98 0.28 -8.28
CA GLY A 23 0.67 0.67 -6.90
C GLY A 23 -0.48 1.65 -6.82
N TRP A 24 -1.22 1.60 -5.72
CA TRP A 24 -2.28 2.54 -5.39
C TRP A 24 -1.80 3.46 -4.28
N GLN A 25 -2.21 4.72 -4.36
CA GLN A 25 -2.01 5.72 -3.31
C GLN A 25 -3.37 6.26 -2.91
N CYS A 26 -3.68 6.19 -1.62
CA CYS A 26 -4.97 6.56 -1.08
C CYS A 26 -4.86 7.51 0.11
N SER A 27 -5.94 8.24 0.35
CA SER A 27 -6.13 9.11 1.51
C SER A 27 -7.59 9.15 1.95
N ASN A 28 -7.84 9.63 3.17
CA ASN A 28 -9.15 9.94 3.70
C ASN A 28 -9.26 11.43 4.08
N ASP A 29 -10.49 11.94 4.05
CA ASP A 29 -10.82 13.33 4.43
C ASP A 29 -11.42 13.41 5.85
N PHE A 30 -11.69 12.26 6.48
CA PHE A 30 -12.23 12.14 7.83
C PHE A 30 -11.77 10.84 8.47
N GLU A 31 -11.85 10.75 9.79
CA GLU A 31 -11.56 9.52 10.53
C GLU A 31 -12.87 8.84 10.97
N SER A 32 -13.09 7.59 10.57
CA SER A 32 -14.17 6.75 11.10
C SER A 32 -13.65 5.58 11.95
N HIS A 33 -14.41 5.29 13.00
CA HIS A 33 -14.19 4.17 13.91
C HIS A 33 -15.52 3.50 14.21
N CYS A 34 -15.58 2.18 14.18
CA CYS A 34 -16.76 1.42 14.55
C CYS A 34 -16.47 0.55 15.78
N SER A 35 -17.52 0.36 16.58
CA SER A 35 -17.53 -0.58 17.70
C SER A 35 -18.87 -1.31 17.73
N GLN A 36 -19.03 -2.23 18.69
CA GLN A 36 -20.33 -2.89 18.91
C GLN A 36 -21.47 -1.91 19.26
N GLN A 37 -21.14 -0.66 19.63
CA GLN A 37 -22.10 0.37 20.01
C GLN A 37 -22.50 1.28 18.83
N GLY A 38 -21.84 1.15 17.68
CA GLY A 38 -22.07 1.98 16.49
C GLY A 38 -20.79 2.57 15.92
N CYS A 39 -20.94 3.46 14.92
CA CYS A 39 -19.83 4.10 14.21
C CYS A 39 -19.77 5.61 14.46
N ALA A 40 -18.58 6.04 14.87
CA ALA A 40 -18.05 7.40 14.96
C ALA A 40 -17.60 8.01 13.62
N VAL A 41 -17.81 9.30 13.39
CA VAL A 41 -16.97 10.09 12.46
C VAL A 41 -16.37 11.25 13.24
N ALA A 42 -15.04 11.33 13.27
CA ALA A 42 -14.33 12.48 13.77
C ALA A 42 -13.93 13.39 12.59
N GLN A 43 -14.51 14.59 12.57
CA GLN A 43 -14.06 15.71 11.75
C GLN A 43 -13.51 16.77 12.70
N SER A 44 -12.35 16.49 13.30
CA SER A 44 -11.64 17.45 14.15
C SER A 44 -10.68 18.29 13.30
N PRO A 45 -10.47 19.58 13.60
CA PRO A 45 -9.36 20.36 13.01
C PRO A 45 -7.98 19.73 13.27
N ASP A 46 -7.85 18.84 14.26
CA ASP A 46 -6.60 18.14 14.61
C ASP A 46 -6.46 16.75 13.93
N PHE A 47 -7.32 16.44 12.96
CA PHE A 47 -7.24 15.21 12.17
C PHE A 47 -5.96 15.18 11.32
N THR A 48 -5.25 14.05 11.36
CA THR A 48 -4.16 13.77 10.40
C THR A 48 -4.68 12.78 9.36
N PRO A 49 -4.84 13.19 8.09
CA PRO A 49 -5.18 12.28 7.01
C PRO A 49 -4.22 11.09 6.95
N LEU A 50 -4.77 9.89 6.81
CA LEU A 50 -3.99 8.71 6.49
C LEU A 50 -3.43 8.86 5.08
N SER A 51 -2.19 8.43 4.92
CA SER A 51 -1.59 8.19 3.61
C SER A 51 -1.34 6.70 3.48
N VAL A 52 -2.08 6.04 2.59
CA VAL A 52 -2.07 4.59 2.44
C VAL A 52 -1.56 4.25 1.05
N SER A 53 -0.50 3.45 0.96
CA SER A 53 -0.05 2.89 -0.31
C SER A 53 0.00 1.37 -0.26
N PHE A 54 -0.36 0.73 -1.37
CA PHE A 54 -0.30 -0.73 -1.49
C PHE A 54 -0.26 -1.18 -2.95
N ASN A 55 0.14 -2.43 -3.19
CA ASN A 55 0.17 -3.02 -4.53
C ASN A 55 -0.40 -4.44 -4.56
N ASP A 56 -0.58 -4.98 -5.77
CA ASP A 56 -1.10 -6.33 -6.02
C ASP A 56 -0.11 -7.47 -5.67
N SER A 57 1.09 -7.11 -5.22
CA SER A 57 2.09 -8.02 -4.67
C SER A 57 2.02 -8.11 -3.13
N GLY A 58 1.19 -7.26 -2.51
CA GLY A 58 0.92 -7.27 -1.07
C GLY A 58 1.80 -6.32 -0.27
N ASP A 59 2.62 -5.47 -0.88
CA ASP A 59 3.30 -4.42 -0.14
C ASP A 59 2.26 -3.42 0.38
N VAL A 60 2.41 -3.00 1.64
CA VAL A 60 1.48 -2.09 2.33
C VAL A 60 2.27 -1.08 3.15
N SER A 61 1.85 0.18 3.08
CA SER A 61 2.27 1.26 3.97
C SER A 61 1.05 2.08 4.38
N VAL A 62 0.72 2.10 5.66
CA VAL A 62 -0.35 2.91 6.24
C VAL A 62 0.29 3.94 7.16
N CYS A 63 0.36 5.19 6.71
CA CYS A 63 0.98 6.28 7.45
C CYS A 63 -0.06 7.11 8.18
N ALA A 64 0.20 7.35 9.46
CA ALA A 64 -0.59 8.18 10.34
C ALA A 64 0.36 8.99 11.24
N TYR A 65 0.00 10.25 11.54
CA TYR A 65 0.79 11.10 12.43
C TYR A 65 2.28 11.16 12.02
N SER A 66 3.19 10.64 12.84
CA SER A 66 4.65 10.68 12.66
C SER A 66 5.26 9.37 12.15
N GLY A 67 4.46 8.36 11.82
CA GLY A 67 4.98 7.06 11.40
C GLY A 67 4.04 6.27 10.50
N CYS A 68 4.43 5.04 10.21
CA CYS A 68 3.69 4.17 9.31
C CYS A 68 3.74 2.71 9.76
N TRP A 69 2.64 1.99 9.61
CA TRP A 69 2.68 0.54 9.57
C TRP A 69 3.13 0.11 8.17
N GLN A 70 4.31 -0.50 8.08
CA GLN A 70 4.92 -0.87 6.79
C GLN A 70 5.35 -2.32 6.76
N GLY A 71 4.97 -3.02 5.70
CA GLY A 71 5.33 -4.43 5.55
C GLY A 71 4.69 -5.06 4.33
N ARG A 72 4.53 -6.38 4.41
CA ARG A 72 3.90 -7.18 3.36
C ARG A 72 2.74 -7.98 3.94
N GLY A 73 1.57 -7.80 3.36
CA GLY A 73 0.38 -8.60 3.59
C GLY A 73 0.24 -9.75 2.60
N VAL A 74 -0.71 -10.62 2.88
CA VAL A 74 -1.15 -11.71 2.00
C VAL A 74 -2.26 -11.19 1.09
N VAL A 75 -2.07 -11.31 -0.22
CA VAL A 75 -3.11 -10.97 -1.21
C VAL A 75 -4.12 -12.11 -1.30
N LEU A 76 -5.32 -11.88 -0.76
CA LEU A 76 -6.41 -12.86 -0.72
C LEU A 76 -7.22 -12.90 -2.02
N ALA A 77 -7.36 -11.76 -2.69
CA ALA A 77 -8.05 -11.63 -3.97
C ALA A 77 -7.45 -10.48 -4.79
N ARG A 78 -7.56 -10.56 -6.13
CA ARG A 78 -7.14 -9.48 -7.05
C ARG A 78 -8.30 -8.92 -7.87
N GLN A 79 -9.36 -9.70 -8.06
CA GLN A 79 -10.57 -9.31 -8.77
C GLN A 79 -11.81 -10.00 -8.16
N PRO A 80 -13.00 -9.36 -8.20
CA PRO A 80 -13.23 -8.01 -8.72
C PRO A 80 -12.70 -6.90 -7.78
N TYR A 81 -12.34 -7.26 -6.55
CA TYR A 81 -11.66 -6.39 -5.59
C TYR A 81 -10.25 -6.90 -5.34
N LEU A 82 -9.31 -5.98 -5.14
CA LEU A 82 -8.02 -6.31 -4.53
C LEU A 82 -8.23 -6.38 -3.02
N VAL A 83 -7.85 -7.49 -2.40
CA VAL A 83 -7.98 -7.72 -0.96
C VAL A 83 -6.63 -8.16 -0.40
N ILE A 84 -6.12 -7.42 0.58
CA ILE A 84 -4.84 -7.67 1.24
C ILE A 84 -5.10 -7.80 2.73
N LEU A 85 -4.60 -8.88 3.32
CA LEU A 85 -4.59 -9.09 4.77
C LEU A 85 -3.16 -8.88 5.29
N GLY A 86 -2.95 -7.82 6.07
CA GLY A 86 -1.75 -7.60 6.85
C GLY A 86 -1.88 -8.24 8.23
N THR A 87 -0.86 -8.96 8.67
CA THR A 87 -0.79 -9.56 10.02
C THR A 87 0.47 -9.07 10.71
N ALA A 88 0.32 -8.53 11.92
CA ALA A 88 1.38 -7.95 12.73
C ALA A 88 2.29 -7.01 11.92
N ILE A 89 1.70 -6.13 11.11
CA ILE A 89 2.47 -5.16 10.31
C ILE A 89 3.16 -4.19 11.28
N PRO A 90 4.51 -4.11 11.27
CA PRO A 90 5.24 -3.34 12.26
C PRO A 90 5.13 -1.84 12.02
N TRP A 91 5.10 -1.08 13.10
CA TRP A 91 5.24 0.36 13.07
C TRP A 91 6.69 0.78 12.78
N SER A 92 6.86 1.83 11.99
CA SER A 92 8.18 2.28 11.53
C SER A 92 8.96 3.09 12.57
N ALA A 93 8.33 3.56 13.66
CA ALA A 93 9.03 4.39 14.65
C ALA A 93 9.86 3.52 15.62
N PRO A 94 11.15 3.83 15.82
CA PRO A 94 12.11 2.94 16.50
C PRO A 94 11.90 2.79 18.02
N SER A 95 10.95 3.49 18.63
CA SER A 95 10.68 3.46 20.08
C SER A 95 9.38 2.75 20.43
N ASP A 96 8.72 2.11 19.47
CA ASP A 96 7.37 1.59 19.64
C ASP A 96 7.20 0.25 18.93
N ASP A 97 6.98 -0.82 19.70
CA ASP A 97 6.78 -2.20 19.20
C ASP A 97 5.33 -2.43 18.73
N ASN A 98 4.60 -1.35 18.43
CA ASN A 98 3.23 -1.43 17.97
C ASN A 98 3.17 -2.10 16.60
N SER A 99 2.41 -3.20 16.51
CA SER A 99 2.07 -3.86 15.25
C SER A 99 0.56 -3.91 15.10
N SER A 100 0.06 -3.84 13.86
CA SER A 100 -1.37 -3.84 13.59
C SER A 100 -1.75 -4.96 12.61
N ASP A 101 -2.87 -5.62 12.90
CA ASP A 101 -3.55 -6.51 11.95
C ASP A 101 -4.52 -5.67 11.15
N MET A 102 -4.49 -5.79 9.82
CA MET A 102 -5.31 -4.92 8.97
C MET A 102 -5.82 -5.62 7.72
N VAL A 103 -6.99 -5.20 7.27
CA VAL A 103 -7.55 -5.59 5.98
C VAL A 103 -7.67 -4.36 5.10
N LEU A 104 -7.10 -4.44 3.91
CA LEU A 104 -7.28 -3.48 2.83
C LEU A 104 -8.12 -4.12 1.74
N THR A 105 -9.21 -3.45 1.38
CA THR A 105 -10.01 -3.81 0.20
C THR A 105 -10.03 -2.64 -0.75
N LEU A 106 -9.92 -2.88 -2.05
CA LEU A 106 -9.99 -1.86 -3.08
C LEU A 106 -10.92 -2.32 -4.19
N ASN A 107 -11.81 -1.43 -4.60
CA ASN A 107 -12.51 -1.53 -5.87
C ASN A 107 -11.72 -0.77 -6.95
N PRO A 108 -11.00 -1.46 -7.85
CA PRO A 108 -10.20 -0.78 -8.87
C PRO A 108 -11.06 -0.07 -9.92
N GLN A 109 -12.34 -0.38 -10.05
CA GLN A 109 -13.24 0.31 -10.99
C GLN A 109 -13.64 1.70 -10.49
N THR A 110 -13.78 1.87 -9.17
CA THR A 110 -14.21 3.13 -8.56
C THR A 110 -13.07 3.90 -7.90
N GLY A 111 -11.92 3.26 -7.69
CA GLY A 111 -10.80 3.85 -6.94
C GLY A 111 -11.14 4.07 -5.47
N VAL A 112 -12.08 3.30 -4.91
CA VAL A 112 -12.47 3.39 -3.50
C VAL A 112 -11.94 2.18 -2.76
N ALA A 113 -11.26 2.43 -1.64
CA ALA A 113 -10.77 1.39 -0.76
C ALA A 113 -11.37 1.51 0.65
N VAL A 114 -11.25 0.44 1.42
CA VAL A 114 -11.52 0.43 2.86
C VAL A 114 -10.31 -0.17 3.57
N LEU A 115 -9.79 0.55 4.55
CA LEU A 115 -8.82 0.05 5.53
C LEU A 115 -9.55 -0.24 6.83
N GLN A 116 -9.41 -1.46 7.34
CA GLN A 116 -9.93 -1.86 8.63
C GLN A 116 -8.80 -2.38 9.53
N ASN A 117 -8.72 -1.91 10.76
CA ASN A 117 -7.90 -2.49 11.83
C ASN A 117 -8.59 -2.29 13.20
N GLU A 118 -7.86 -2.45 14.31
CA GLU A 118 -8.38 -2.28 15.67
C GLU A 118 -8.76 -0.84 16.05
N VAL A 119 -8.32 0.16 15.29
CA VAL A 119 -8.56 1.59 15.56
C VAL A 119 -9.49 2.21 14.51
N PHE A 120 -9.39 1.73 13.27
CA PHE A 120 -9.84 2.43 12.08
C PHE A 120 -10.75 1.55 11.23
N ASP A 121 -11.83 2.15 10.75
CA ASP A 121 -12.74 1.58 9.73
C ASP A 121 -12.90 2.62 8.62
N GLN A 122 -11.86 2.81 7.80
CA GLN A 122 -11.67 4.02 6.98
C GLN A 122 -12.00 3.78 5.51
N PRO A 123 -13.02 4.46 4.95
CA PRO A 123 -13.13 4.66 3.52
C PRO A 123 -11.98 5.54 3.03
N LEU A 124 -11.39 5.15 1.89
CA LEU A 124 -10.26 5.82 1.27
C LEU A 124 -10.56 6.10 -0.19
N VAL A 125 -10.10 7.25 -0.69
CA VAL A 125 -10.08 7.59 -2.11
C VAL A 125 -8.68 7.32 -2.63
N CYS A 126 -8.57 6.57 -3.73
CA CYS A 126 -7.31 6.09 -4.27
C CYS A 126 -7.08 6.57 -5.70
N ALA A 127 -5.83 6.96 -5.96
CA ALA A 127 -5.27 7.05 -7.30
C ALA A 127 -4.49 5.77 -7.62
N GLY A 128 -4.84 5.15 -8.74
CA GLY A 128 -4.23 3.91 -9.20
C GLY A 128 -3.11 4.11 -10.21
N PRO A 129 -2.49 3.00 -10.63
CA PRO A 129 -1.50 2.98 -11.70
C PRO A 129 -2.10 3.29 -13.08
#